data_AF-A0A453DR23-F1
#
_entry.id   AF-A0A453DR23-F1
#
_cell.length_a   1.000
_cell.length_b   1.000
_cell.length_c   1.000
_cell.angle_alpha   90.00
_cell.angle_beta   90.00
_cell.angle_gamma   90.00
#
_symmetry.space_group_name_H-M   'P 1'
#
loop_
_entity.id
_entity.type
_entity.pdbx_description
1 polymer ?
#
loop_
_entity_poly.entity_id
_entity_poly.type
_entity_poly.pdbx_seq_one_letter_code
_entity_poly.pdbx_strand_id
1 'polypeptide(L)'
;SVLLDINDGDRLAFFRLTPGATVKIGDKSCSLQPLLGRPFGSLFRVGPSGLVPCAATDASSQDDKPRGGGGADGQAQDETRDNRSLVDNNTAQTLSSEDIEAMKREGASGDAIVEALIANSSTFGNKTVFSQEKYKLKKQKKYAPKVLLRRPSSRSICETYFKKYPARIGFMRVDALSLLLSMANVGAYSDVLAVDMVGGLVVGSVAERLGGTGYVCSTYLGSAPSSIDIIRMYNLSSDMTSRDFPGTTW
;
A
#
# COMPACT_ATOMS: atom_id res chain seq x y z
N SER A 1 10.66 -9.78 5.01
CA SER A 1 9.43 -8.97 5.14
C SER A 1 9.15 -8.26 3.83
N VAL A 2 7.87 -8.11 3.47
CA VAL A 2 7.41 -7.35 2.31
C VAL A 2 6.26 -6.44 2.74
N LEU A 3 6.04 -5.36 2.00
CA LEU A 3 4.88 -4.49 2.20
C LEU A 3 3.86 -4.79 1.10
N LEU A 4 2.63 -5.14 1.49
CA LEU A 4 1.51 -5.21 0.56
C LEU A 4 0.73 -3.91 0.62
N ASP A 5 0.62 -3.28 -0.53
CA ASP A 5 -0.18 -2.08 -0.73
C ASP A 5 -1.45 -2.45 -1.51
N ILE A 6 -2.59 -2.38 -0.82
CA ILE A 6 -3.89 -2.78 -1.35
C ILE A 6 -4.67 -1.52 -1.71
N ASN A 7 -5.11 -1.43 -2.98
CA ASN A 7 -5.86 -0.30 -3.53
C ASN A 7 -5.18 1.06 -3.33
N ASP A 8 -3.90 1.15 -3.65
CA ASP A 8 -3.14 2.41 -3.74
C ASP A 8 -3.16 3.23 -2.44
N GLY A 9 -2.81 2.56 -1.35
CA GLY A 9 -2.66 3.16 -0.02
C GLY A 9 -3.88 3.02 0.87
N ASP A 10 -5.00 2.47 0.39
CA ASP A 10 -6.18 2.23 1.25
C ASP A 10 -5.80 1.35 2.44
N ARG A 11 -5.05 0.27 2.19
CA ARG A 11 -4.51 -0.61 3.24
C ARG A 11 -3.07 -1.02 2.95
N LEU A 12 -2.19 -0.66 3.88
CA LEU A 12 -0.79 -1.08 3.92
C LEU A 12 -0.60 -2.14 5.00
N ALA A 13 0.08 -3.24 4.68
CA ALA A 13 0.35 -4.30 5.65
C ALA A 13 1.67 -5.03 5.37
N PHE A 14 2.47 -5.22 6.42
CA PHE A 14 3.70 -5.98 6.36
C PHE A 14 3.45 -7.48 6.53
N PHE A 15 4.13 -8.28 5.71
CA PHE A 15 4.09 -9.74 5.78
C PHE A 15 5.50 -10.32 5.76
N ARG A 16 5.73 -11.38 6.54
CA ARG A 16 6.86 -12.28 6.32
C ARG A 16 6.38 -13.38 5.39
N LEU A 17 6.95 -13.44 4.19
CA LEU A 17 6.58 -14.46 3.23
C LEU A 17 7.08 -15.83 3.70
N THR A 18 6.14 -16.72 3.99
CA THR A 18 6.37 -18.15 4.24
C THR A 18 5.44 -18.93 3.31
N PRO A 19 5.69 -20.23 3.02
CA PRO A 19 4.84 -21.01 2.12
C PRO A 19 3.35 -21.04 2.52
N GLY A 20 3.04 -20.94 3.82
CA GLY A 20 1.66 -20.90 4.34
C GLY A 20 1.11 -19.49 4.59
N ALA A 21 1.82 -18.42 4.22
CA ALA A 21 1.38 -17.06 4.50
C ALA A 21 0.15 -16.70 3.64
N THR A 22 -0.87 -16.15 4.29
CA THR A 22 -2.12 -15.71 3.65
C THR A 22 -2.45 -14.26 4.00
N VAL A 23 -3.21 -13.61 3.12
CA VAL A 23 -3.75 -12.27 3.33
C VAL A 23 -5.24 -12.26 3.09
N LYS A 24 -5.99 -11.62 3.99
CA LYS A 24 -7.42 -11.35 3.78
C LYS A 24 -7.60 -10.09 2.95
N ILE A 25 -8.20 -10.20 1.77
CA ILE A 25 -8.54 -9.09 0.86
C ILE A 25 -10.04 -9.11 0.63
N GLY A 26 -10.75 -8.10 1.14
CA GLY A 26 -12.19 -8.19 1.30
C GLY A 26 -12.56 -9.39 2.16
N ASP A 27 -13.45 -10.25 1.66
CA ASP A 27 -13.88 -11.47 2.36
C ASP A 27 -13.08 -12.71 1.98
N LYS A 28 -12.18 -12.60 0.99
CA LYS A 28 -11.39 -13.73 0.50
C LYS A 28 -10.04 -13.82 1.23
N SER A 29 -9.67 -15.02 1.67
CA SER A 29 -8.30 -15.33 2.11
C SER A 29 -7.49 -15.79 0.89
N CYS A 30 -6.39 -15.11 0.62
CA CYS A 30 -5.53 -15.37 -0.54
C CYS A 30 -4.14 -15.82 -0.10
N SER A 31 -3.59 -16.85 -0.74
CA SER A 31 -2.19 -17.26 -0.55
C SER A 31 -1.22 -16.20 -1.07
N LEU A 32 -0.14 -15.96 -0.33
CA LEU A 32 0.94 -15.06 -0.73
C LEU A 32 2.05 -15.77 -1.52
N GLN A 33 1.94 -17.09 -1.72
CA GLN A 33 2.92 -17.85 -2.51
C GLN A 33 3.20 -17.27 -3.91
N PRO A 34 2.21 -16.74 -4.66
CA PRO A 34 2.46 -16.17 -6.00
C PRO A 34 3.41 -14.97 -6.03
N LEU A 35 3.69 -14.34 -4.88
CA LEU A 35 4.59 -13.20 -4.77
C LEU A 35 6.07 -13.63 -4.72
N LEU A 36 6.34 -14.89 -4.40
CA LEU A 36 7.70 -15.40 -4.30
C LEU A 36 8.40 -15.34 -5.66
N GLY A 37 9.62 -14.82 -5.68
CA GLY A 37 10.41 -14.65 -6.90
C GLY A 37 9.98 -13.50 -7.81
N ARG A 38 8.90 -12.76 -7.47
CA ARG A 38 8.47 -11.59 -8.24
C ARG A 38 9.21 -10.33 -7.78
N PRO A 39 9.59 -9.43 -8.69
CA PRO A 39 10.26 -8.19 -8.32
C PRO A 39 9.33 -7.27 -7.52
N PHE A 40 9.90 -6.45 -6.64
CA PHE A 40 9.16 -5.34 -6.05
C PHE A 40 8.63 -4.40 -7.14
N GLY A 41 7.42 -3.90 -6.97
CA GLY A 41 6.66 -3.20 -7.99
C GLY A 41 5.67 -4.09 -8.75
N SER A 42 5.73 -5.42 -8.59
CA SER A 42 4.76 -6.33 -9.21
C SER A 42 3.35 -6.10 -8.68
N LEU A 43 2.38 -6.04 -9.59
CA LEU A 43 0.97 -5.85 -9.28
C LEU A 43 0.21 -7.18 -9.44
N PHE A 44 -0.73 -7.43 -8.54
CA PHE A 44 -1.54 -8.64 -8.50
C PHE A 44 -3.02 -8.26 -8.40
N ARG A 45 -3.88 -9.04 -9.08
CA ARG A 45 -5.33 -8.96 -8.95
C ARG A 45 -5.85 -10.17 -8.19
N VAL A 46 -6.95 -10.00 -7.47
CA VAL A 46 -7.66 -11.13 -6.83
C VAL A 46 -8.51 -11.84 -7.88
N GLY A 47 -8.07 -13.02 -8.30
CA GLY A 47 -8.80 -13.94 -9.17
C GLY A 47 -9.64 -14.97 -8.39
N PRO A 48 -10.26 -15.93 -9.10
CA PRO A 48 -11.05 -17.01 -8.48
C PRO A 48 -10.22 -17.90 -7.55
N SER A 49 -8.97 -18.22 -7.94
CA SER A 49 -8.05 -19.11 -7.23
C SER A 49 -7.05 -18.39 -6.32
N GLY A 50 -7.15 -17.07 -6.16
CA GLY A 50 -6.26 -16.26 -5.32
C GLY A 50 -5.57 -15.14 -6.08
N LEU A 51 -4.36 -14.76 -5.66
CA LEU A 51 -3.61 -13.68 -6.28
C LEU A 51 -2.99 -14.10 -7.60
N VAL A 52 -3.30 -13.36 -8.67
CA VAL A 52 -2.76 -13.58 -10.01
C VAL A 52 -1.93 -12.35 -10.40
N PRO A 53 -0.68 -12.53 -10.88
CA PRO A 53 0.13 -11.41 -11.34
C PRO A 53 -0.50 -10.76 -12.58
N CYS A 54 -0.53 -9.43 -12.58
CA CYS A 54 -0.99 -8.65 -13.73
C CYS A 54 0.14 -8.54 -14.77
N ALA A 55 -0.20 -8.51 -16.05
CA ALA A 55 0.77 -8.25 -17.10
C ALA A 55 1.21 -6.77 -17.06
N ALA A 56 2.40 -6.45 -17.57
CA ALA A 56 2.93 -5.08 -17.57
C ALA A 56 2.00 -4.08 -18.31
N THR A 57 1.22 -4.55 -19.29
CA THR A 57 0.21 -3.77 -20.00
C THR A 57 -1.01 -3.39 -19.15
N ASP A 58 -1.32 -4.18 -18.12
CA ASP A 58 -2.44 -3.92 -17.20
C ASP A 58 -2.05 -2.90 -16.11
N ALA A 59 -0.75 -2.75 -15.85
CA ALA A 59 -0.24 -1.71 -14.95
C ALA A 59 -0.42 -0.30 -15.53
N SER A 60 -0.44 -0.17 -16.86
CA SER A 60 -0.63 1.10 -17.58
C SER A 60 -2.07 1.51 -17.85
N SER A 61 -3.07 0.70 -17.45
CA SER A 61 -4.47 1.10 -17.61
C SER A 61 -4.92 2.11 -16.53
N GLN A 62 -4.83 3.39 -16.92
CA GLN A 62 -5.68 4.54 -16.56
C GLN A 62 -5.31 5.49 -15.41
N ASP A 63 -4.42 5.17 -14.46
CA ASP A 63 -4.15 6.09 -13.33
C ASP A 63 -2.94 7.04 -13.53
N ASP A 64 -2.13 6.84 -14.57
CA ASP A 64 -0.89 7.62 -14.82
C ASP A 64 -1.01 8.58 -16.03
N LYS A 65 -2.20 9.15 -16.27
CA LYS A 65 -2.24 10.41 -17.04
C LYS A 65 -1.85 11.55 -16.09
N PRO A 66 -0.75 12.28 -16.34
CA PRO A 66 -0.40 13.43 -15.52
C PRO A 66 -1.57 14.43 -15.53
N ARG A 67 -2.01 14.82 -14.33
CA ARG A 67 -2.89 15.97 -14.11
C ARG A 67 -2.10 17.24 -14.45
N GLY A 68 -2.01 17.57 -15.73
CA GLY A 68 -1.40 18.81 -16.20
C GLY A 68 -0.76 18.67 -17.57
N GLY A 69 -1.35 19.38 -18.56
CA GLY A 69 -0.77 19.54 -19.89
C GLY A 69 -1.84 19.40 -20.97
N GLY A 70 -2.37 20.53 -21.44
CA GLY A 70 -3.37 20.60 -22.50
C GLY A 70 -2.92 19.86 -23.77
N GLY A 71 -3.65 18.80 -24.11
CA GLY A 71 -3.61 18.14 -25.40
C GLY A 71 -5.02 18.15 -25.97
N ALA A 72 -5.25 19.03 -26.94
CA ALA A 72 -6.47 19.12 -27.70
C ALA A 72 -6.62 17.86 -28.59
N ASP A 73 -7.40 16.87 -28.12
CA ASP A 73 -8.24 15.97 -28.94
C ASP A 73 -8.89 14.87 -28.08
N GLY A 74 -9.83 15.28 -27.22
CA GLY A 74 -10.64 14.37 -26.42
C GLY A 74 -11.99 15.00 -26.14
N GLN A 75 -12.93 14.82 -27.08
CA GLN A 75 -14.37 15.11 -27.02
C GLN A 75 -14.82 16.04 -25.87
N ALA A 76 -15.07 17.30 -26.23
CA ALA A 76 -15.84 18.26 -25.44
C ALA A 76 -17.30 17.79 -25.22
N GLN A 77 -17.51 16.74 -24.43
CA GLN A 77 -18.84 16.30 -23.97
C GLN A 77 -19.22 16.89 -22.59
N ASP A 78 -18.35 17.68 -21.96
CA ASP A 78 -18.30 17.78 -20.49
C ASP A 78 -18.44 19.20 -19.90
N GLU A 79 -19.27 20.08 -20.47
CA GLU A 79 -19.59 21.35 -19.78
C GLU A 79 -21.08 21.56 -19.49
N THR A 80 -21.98 20.70 -19.97
CA THR A 80 -23.43 20.89 -19.81
C THR A 80 -24.11 19.90 -18.88
N ARG A 81 -23.44 18.83 -18.46
CA ARG A 81 -24.00 17.87 -17.50
C ARG A 81 -23.83 18.40 -16.08
N ASP A 82 -24.89 18.37 -15.31
CA ASP A 82 -24.85 18.66 -13.88
C ASP A 82 -25.77 17.71 -13.10
N ASN A 83 -25.85 17.92 -11.79
CA ASN A 83 -26.61 17.07 -10.89
C ASN A 83 -28.04 17.56 -10.61
N ARG A 84 -28.53 18.61 -11.28
CA ARG A 84 -29.84 19.23 -10.93
C ARG A 84 -31.03 18.28 -11.12
N SER A 85 -30.92 17.36 -12.06
CA SER A 85 -31.94 16.36 -12.39
C SER A 85 -31.67 14.97 -11.79
N LEU A 86 -30.59 14.81 -11.01
CA LEU A 86 -30.29 13.56 -10.34
C LEU A 86 -31.09 13.45 -9.05
N VAL A 87 -31.98 12.47 -8.99
CA VAL A 87 -32.81 12.17 -7.81
C VAL A 87 -32.28 10.91 -7.13
N ASP A 88 -32.03 10.99 -5.83
CA ASP A 88 -31.63 9.84 -5.02
C ASP A 88 -32.85 9.12 -4.45
N ASN A 89 -33.39 8.19 -5.22
CA ASN A 89 -34.54 7.36 -4.85
C ASN A 89 -34.16 5.88 -4.66
N ASN A 90 -32.86 5.56 -4.59
CA ASN A 90 -32.32 4.19 -4.53
C ASN A 90 -32.74 3.24 -5.67
N THR A 91 -33.36 3.72 -6.75
CA THR A 91 -33.72 2.88 -7.93
C THR A 91 -32.72 3.02 -9.09
N ALA A 92 -31.63 3.76 -8.87
CA ALA A 92 -30.63 4.07 -9.89
C ALA A 92 -29.74 2.88 -10.31
N GLN A 93 -29.79 1.76 -9.60
CA GLN A 93 -29.06 0.53 -9.89
C GLN A 93 -30.06 -0.62 -9.95
N THR A 94 -30.15 -1.28 -11.10
CA THR A 94 -31.08 -2.40 -11.29
C THR A 94 -30.49 -3.74 -10.86
N LEU A 95 -29.16 -3.86 -10.82
CA LEU A 95 -28.48 -5.08 -10.38
C LEU A 95 -28.58 -5.23 -8.85
N SER A 96 -29.15 -6.34 -8.38
CA SER A 96 -29.29 -6.63 -6.95
C SER A 96 -27.98 -7.12 -6.32
N SER A 97 -27.94 -7.19 -4.98
CA SER A 97 -26.81 -7.82 -4.29
C SER A 97 -26.67 -9.31 -4.61
N GLU A 98 -27.80 -10.00 -4.79
CA GLU A 98 -27.85 -11.43 -5.11
C GLU A 98 -27.26 -11.70 -6.51
N ASP A 99 -27.59 -10.85 -7.50
CA ASP A 99 -27.02 -10.94 -8.85
C ASP A 99 -25.49 -10.76 -8.83
N ILE A 100 -24.99 -9.80 -8.04
CA ILE A 100 -23.55 -9.57 -7.89
C ILE A 100 -22.86 -10.78 -7.25
N GLU A 101 -23.50 -11.42 -6.28
CA GLU A 101 -22.99 -12.65 -5.68
C GLU A 101 -23.03 -13.84 -6.63
N ALA A 102 -24.07 -13.95 -7.46
CA ALA A 102 -24.16 -14.94 -8.53
C ALA A 102 -23.01 -14.76 -9.53
N MET A 103 -22.77 -13.54 -10.02
CA MET A 103 -21.63 -13.24 -10.90
C MET A 103 -20.29 -13.66 -10.28
N LYS A 104 -20.08 -13.38 -8.97
CA LYS A 104 -18.88 -13.80 -8.26
C LYS A 104 -18.75 -15.33 -8.16
N ARG A 105 -19.87 -16.03 -7.98
CA ARG A 105 -19.93 -17.50 -7.88
C ARG A 105 -19.64 -18.17 -9.23
N GLU A 106 -20.12 -17.56 -10.31
CA GLU A 106 -19.85 -17.95 -11.70
C GLU A 106 -18.42 -17.63 -12.14
N GLY A 107 -17.64 -16.93 -11.31
CA GLY A 107 -16.24 -16.63 -11.58
C GLY A 107 -16.01 -15.38 -12.44
N ALA A 108 -17.02 -14.50 -12.55
CA ALA A 108 -16.85 -13.22 -13.24
C ALA A 108 -15.68 -12.43 -12.65
N SER A 109 -14.90 -11.78 -13.52
CA SER A 109 -13.81 -10.92 -13.08
C SER A 109 -14.35 -9.68 -12.37
N GLY A 110 -13.54 -9.10 -11.47
CA GLY A 110 -13.91 -7.85 -10.81
C GLY A 110 -14.23 -6.73 -11.79
N ASP A 111 -13.50 -6.66 -12.91
CA ASP A 111 -13.71 -5.67 -13.96
C ASP A 111 -15.05 -5.89 -14.69
N ALA A 112 -15.41 -7.15 -15.00
CA ALA A 112 -16.71 -7.48 -15.58
C ALA A 112 -17.88 -7.10 -14.66
N ILE A 113 -17.71 -7.26 -13.34
CA ILE A 113 -18.71 -6.81 -12.36
C ILE A 113 -18.84 -5.28 -12.37
N VAL A 114 -17.73 -4.55 -12.50
CA VAL A 114 -17.75 -3.08 -12.59
C VAL A 114 -18.45 -2.63 -13.86
N GLU A 115 -18.18 -3.25 -15.00
CA GLU A 115 -18.84 -2.97 -16.28
C GLU A 115 -20.35 -3.24 -16.21
N ALA A 116 -20.76 -4.38 -15.66
CA ALA A 116 -22.16 -4.71 -15.45
C ALA A 116 -22.86 -3.67 -14.56
N LEU A 117 -22.21 -3.20 -13.48
CA LEU A 117 -22.74 -2.16 -12.60
C LEU A 117 -22.86 -0.77 -13.26
N ILE A 118 -22.05 -0.50 -14.28
CA ILE A 118 -22.12 0.73 -15.07
C ILE A 118 -23.28 0.62 -16.08
N ALA A 119 -23.37 -0.50 -16.80
CA ALA A 119 -24.42 -0.76 -17.77
C ALA A 119 -25.83 -0.76 -17.14
N ASN A 120 -25.94 -1.24 -15.90
CA ASN A 120 -27.20 -1.31 -15.14
C ASN A 120 -27.48 -0.06 -14.28
N SER A 121 -26.76 1.04 -14.50
CA SER A 121 -26.99 2.29 -13.77
C SER A 121 -27.68 3.34 -14.64
N SER A 122 -28.94 3.62 -14.35
CA SER A 122 -29.76 4.61 -15.08
C SER A 122 -29.24 6.05 -14.96
N THR A 123 -28.50 6.36 -13.89
CA THR A 123 -27.95 7.71 -13.64
C THR A 123 -26.52 7.89 -14.14
N PHE A 124 -25.82 6.82 -14.53
CA PHE A 124 -24.39 6.91 -14.80
C PHE A 124 -24.07 7.82 -16.00
N GLY A 125 -24.83 7.70 -17.09
CA GLY A 125 -24.64 8.53 -18.29
C GLY A 125 -24.89 10.03 -18.08
N ASN A 126 -25.77 10.38 -17.13
CA ASN A 126 -26.13 11.77 -16.83
C ASN A 126 -25.13 12.44 -15.86
N LYS A 127 -24.22 11.68 -15.25
CA LYS A 127 -23.18 12.22 -14.37
C LYS A 127 -22.11 12.96 -15.18
N THR A 128 -21.51 13.95 -14.54
CA THR A 128 -20.27 14.59 -15.02
C THR A 128 -19.15 13.58 -15.17
N VAL A 129 -18.16 13.85 -16.03
CA VAL A 129 -17.03 12.93 -16.25
C VAL A 129 -16.30 12.64 -14.93
N PHE A 130 -16.03 13.66 -14.11
CA PHE A 130 -15.43 13.47 -12.78
C PHE A 130 -16.25 12.55 -11.86
N SER A 131 -17.58 12.66 -11.91
CA SER A 131 -18.47 11.80 -11.11
C SER A 131 -18.50 10.37 -11.63
N GLN A 132 -18.39 10.18 -12.95
CA GLN A 132 -18.27 8.87 -13.58
C GLN A 132 -16.95 8.19 -13.18
N GLU A 133 -15.81 8.90 -13.29
CA GLU A 133 -14.49 8.38 -12.90
C GLU A 133 -14.45 8.03 -11.40
N LYS A 134 -14.94 8.93 -10.55
CA LYS A 134 -15.05 8.68 -9.11
C LYS A 134 -15.90 7.42 -8.82
N TYR A 135 -17.00 7.23 -9.55
CA TYR A 135 -17.82 6.03 -9.42
C TYR A 135 -17.06 4.78 -9.88
N LYS A 136 -16.40 4.81 -11.04
CA LYS A 136 -15.58 3.70 -11.55
C LYS A 136 -14.50 3.30 -10.54
N LEU A 137 -13.72 4.26 -10.04
CA LEU A 137 -12.64 4.00 -9.08
C LEU A 137 -13.18 3.38 -7.77
N LYS A 138 -14.31 3.89 -7.26
CA LYS A 138 -14.96 3.33 -6.07
C LYS A 138 -15.40 1.87 -6.29
N LYS A 139 -15.93 1.55 -7.48
CA LYS A 139 -16.38 0.19 -7.80
C LYS A 139 -15.21 -0.75 -8.07
N GLN A 140 -14.17 -0.30 -8.77
CA GLN A 140 -12.92 -1.05 -8.97
C GLN A 140 -12.27 -1.41 -7.63
N LYS A 141 -12.10 -0.45 -6.72
CA LYS A 141 -11.56 -0.73 -5.37
C LYS A 141 -12.35 -1.79 -4.59
N LYS A 142 -13.67 -1.87 -4.81
CA LYS A 142 -14.55 -2.83 -4.13
C LYS A 142 -14.56 -4.21 -4.79
N TYR A 143 -14.62 -4.28 -6.13
CA TYR A 143 -14.87 -5.53 -6.86
C TYR A 143 -13.64 -6.08 -7.58
N ALA A 144 -12.66 -5.24 -7.91
CA ALA A 144 -11.41 -5.59 -8.57
C ALA A 144 -10.19 -5.08 -7.77
N PRO A 145 -10.02 -5.50 -6.49
CA PRO A 145 -8.92 -5.01 -5.68
C PRO A 145 -7.57 -5.39 -6.28
N LYS A 146 -6.66 -4.41 -6.28
CA LYS A 146 -5.28 -4.55 -6.74
C LYS A 146 -4.35 -4.61 -5.54
N VAL A 147 -3.31 -5.43 -5.63
CA VAL A 147 -2.28 -5.61 -4.60
C VAL A 147 -0.92 -5.34 -5.23
N LEU A 148 -0.23 -4.33 -4.73
CA LEU A 148 1.10 -3.96 -5.16
C LEU A 148 2.13 -4.47 -4.14
N LEU A 149 3.09 -5.27 -4.62
CA LEU A 149 4.19 -5.78 -3.82
C LEU A 149 5.29 -4.72 -3.68
N ARG A 150 5.47 -4.14 -2.49
CA ARG A 150 6.46 -3.10 -2.23
C ARG A 150 7.60 -3.60 -1.35
N ARG A 151 8.78 -3.02 -1.61
CA ARG A 151 9.96 -3.18 -0.75
C ARG A 151 9.73 -2.37 0.53
N PRO A 152 9.91 -2.95 1.73
CA PRO A 152 9.98 -2.16 2.95
C PRO A 152 11.14 -1.18 2.91
N SER A 153 10.86 0.05 3.35
CA SER A 153 11.82 1.14 3.50
C SER A 153 11.45 1.99 4.72
N SER A 154 12.39 2.79 5.25
CA SER A 154 12.14 3.74 6.34
C SER A 154 10.85 4.54 6.14
N ARG A 155 10.69 5.08 4.92
CA ARG A 155 9.50 5.84 4.53
C ARG A 155 8.23 5.02 4.66
N SER A 156 8.18 3.87 4.00
CA SER A 156 6.97 3.05 3.96
C SER A 156 6.60 2.44 5.32
N ILE A 157 7.61 2.10 6.14
CA ILE A 157 7.43 1.60 7.51
C ILE A 157 6.86 2.71 8.38
N CYS A 158 7.47 3.90 8.36
CA CYS A 158 7.00 5.06 9.11
C CYS A 158 5.57 5.44 8.72
N GLU A 159 5.27 5.60 7.42
CA GLU A 159 3.92 5.93 6.93
C GLU A 159 2.88 4.88 7.35
N THR A 160 3.21 3.60 7.26
CA THR A 160 2.30 2.50 7.65
C THR A 160 2.04 2.50 9.15
N TYR A 161 3.07 2.66 9.99
CA TYR A 161 2.90 2.73 11.44
C TYR A 161 2.18 4.00 11.87
N PHE A 162 2.48 5.15 11.26
CA PHE A 162 1.78 6.40 11.54
C PHE A 162 0.28 6.28 11.24
N LYS A 163 -0.09 5.64 10.12
CA LYS A 163 -1.49 5.43 9.76
C LYS A 163 -2.21 4.41 10.66
N LYS A 164 -1.54 3.32 11.06
CA LYS A 164 -2.18 2.18 11.72
C LYS A 164 -2.02 2.15 13.25
N TYR A 165 -0.84 2.52 13.74
CA TYR A 165 -0.43 2.44 15.15
C TYR A 165 0.45 3.63 15.55
N PRO A 166 -0.02 4.89 15.40
CA PRO A 166 0.83 6.07 15.57
C PRO A 166 1.47 6.17 16.96
N ALA A 167 0.75 5.76 18.01
CA ALA A 167 1.27 5.75 19.37
C ALA A 167 2.51 4.83 19.55
N ARG A 168 2.62 3.74 18.77
CA ARG A 168 3.80 2.84 18.85
C ARG A 168 5.09 3.50 18.37
N ILE A 169 4.99 4.53 17.54
CA ILE A 169 6.12 5.29 17.01
C ILE A 169 6.17 6.72 17.53
N GLY A 170 5.52 7.00 18.67
CA GLY A 170 5.49 8.34 19.27
C GLY A 170 4.86 9.40 18.36
N PHE A 171 3.92 9.02 17.49
CA PHE A 171 3.31 9.89 16.49
C PHE A 171 4.32 10.53 15.52
N MET A 172 5.48 9.88 15.31
CA MET A 172 6.49 10.36 14.37
C MET A 172 5.98 10.24 12.93
N ARG A 173 5.95 11.37 12.22
CA ARG A 173 5.67 11.42 10.79
C ARG A 173 6.93 11.21 9.96
N VAL A 174 6.75 10.84 8.70
CA VAL A 174 7.84 10.56 7.77
C VAL A 174 8.75 11.77 7.52
N ASP A 175 8.18 12.97 7.46
CA ASP A 175 8.94 14.22 7.29
C ASP A 175 9.81 14.52 8.52
N ALA A 176 9.30 14.28 9.73
CA ALA A 176 10.05 14.43 10.97
C ALA A 176 11.20 13.41 11.06
N LEU A 177 10.94 12.14 10.70
CA LEU A 177 11.99 11.12 10.61
C LEU A 177 13.07 11.50 9.57
N SER A 178 12.65 11.99 8.40
CA SER A 178 13.57 12.40 7.34
C SER A 178 14.44 13.58 7.77
N LEU A 179 13.84 14.56 8.44
CA LEU A 179 14.55 15.72 8.98
C LEU A 179 15.55 15.30 10.06
N LEU A 180 15.14 14.42 10.98
CA LEU A 180 16.01 13.90 12.03
C LEU A 180 17.27 13.22 11.46
N LEU A 181 17.10 12.34 10.48
CA LEU A 181 18.22 11.64 9.83
C LEU A 181 19.13 12.60 9.06
N SER A 182 18.56 13.64 8.45
CA SER A 182 19.30 14.65 7.69
C SER A 182 20.09 15.59 8.63
N MET A 183 19.47 16.05 9.72
CA MET A 183 20.12 16.90 10.72
C MET A 183 21.22 16.18 11.48
N ALA A 184 21.05 14.88 11.74
CA ALA A 184 22.09 14.03 12.30
C ALA A 184 23.19 13.64 11.31
N ASN A 185 23.08 14.08 10.04
CA ASN A 185 24.02 13.77 8.95
C ASN A 185 24.30 12.26 8.81
N VAL A 186 23.24 11.44 8.92
CA VAL A 186 23.39 9.98 8.85
C VAL A 186 23.69 9.56 7.41
N GLY A 187 24.86 8.94 7.22
CA GLY A 187 25.33 8.43 5.95
C GLY A 187 26.34 7.29 6.12
N ALA A 188 26.73 6.69 4.99
CA ALA A 188 27.73 5.63 4.93
C ALA A 188 28.99 5.94 5.76
N TYR A 189 29.55 4.90 6.39
CA TYR A 189 30.76 4.95 7.23
C TYR A 189 30.64 5.76 8.53
N SER A 190 29.44 6.17 8.91
CA SER A 190 29.22 6.89 10.18
C SER A 190 29.10 5.92 11.35
N ASP A 191 29.59 6.35 12.53
CA ASP A 191 29.36 5.68 13.81
C ASP A 191 28.29 6.44 14.59
N VAL A 192 27.09 5.88 14.65
CA VAL A 192 25.90 6.58 15.16
C VAL A 192 25.48 6.00 16.50
N LEU A 193 25.39 6.83 17.54
CA LEU A 193 24.72 6.47 18.79
C LEU A 193 23.24 6.87 18.70
N ALA A 194 22.33 5.92 18.88
CA ALA A 194 20.89 6.15 18.80
C ALA A 194 20.17 5.67 20.07
N VAL A 195 19.36 6.55 20.67
CA VAL A 195 18.37 6.18 21.70
C VAL A 195 17.02 6.04 21.00
N ASP A 196 16.50 4.82 20.90
CA ASP A 196 15.24 4.52 20.21
C ASP A 196 14.25 3.82 21.15
N MET A 197 13.19 4.55 21.50
CA MET A 197 12.08 4.06 22.31
C MET A 197 10.79 3.92 21.47
N VAL A 198 10.90 3.91 20.13
CA VAL A 198 9.80 3.91 19.15
C VAL A 198 9.81 2.63 18.31
N GLY A 199 10.09 1.50 18.96
CA GLY A 199 9.97 0.18 18.34
C GLY A 199 11.16 -0.22 17.46
N GLY A 200 12.25 0.56 17.44
CA GLY A 200 13.37 0.35 16.52
C GLY A 200 13.18 1.03 15.16
N LEU A 201 12.23 1.96 15.03
CA LEU A 201 11.99 2.69 13.77
C LEU A 201 13.19 3.57 13.38
N VAL A 202 13.76 4.29 14.36
CA VAL A 202 14.88 5.23 14.16
C VAL A 202 16.15 4.43 13.91
N VAL A 203 16.46 3.44 14.74
CA VAL A 203 17.63 2.56 14.56
C VAL A 203 17.59 1.85 13.20
N GLY A 204 16.44 1.28 12.84
CA GLY A 204 16.28 0.65 11.53
C GLY A 204 16.47 1.62 10.36
N SER A 205 16.07 2.89 10.53
CA SER A 205 16.27 3.92 9.51
C SER A 205 17.72 4.37 9.40
N VAL A 206 18.43 4.44 10.53
CA VAL A 206 19.87 4.68 10.54
C VAL A 206 20.58 3.54 9.82
N ALA A 207 20.29 2.28 10.18
CA ALA A 207 20.88 1.12 9.53
C ALA A 207 20.61 1.06 8.01
N GLU A 208 19.40 1.39 7.58
CA GLU A 208 19.05 1.53 6.14
C GLU A 208 19.94 2.57 5.45
N ARG A 209 20.18 3.73 6.07
CA ARG A 209 21.01 4.82 5.53
C ARG A 209 22.50 4.52 5.54
N LEU A 210 22.99 3.78 6.54
CA LEU A 210 24.37 3.30 6.60
C LEU A 210 24.68 2.30 5.49
N GLY A 211 23.66 1.58 4.99
CA GLY A 211 23.81 0.66 3.86
C GLY A 211 24.81 -0.48 4.12
N GLY A 212 25.03 -0.83 5.38
CA GLY A 212 26.03 -1.81 5.80
C GLY A 212 27.46 -1.27 5.91
N THR A 213 27.67 0.03 5.73
CA THR A 213 28.97 0.70 5.92
C THR A 213 28.89 1.64 7.13
N GLY A 214 29.66 1.37 8.19
CA GLY A 214 29.56 2.06 9.48
C GLY A 214 28.87 1.21 10.56
N TYR A 215 28.56 1.85 11.69
CA TYR A 215 27.97 1.20 12.86
C TYR A 215 26.85 2.06 13.46
N VAL A 216 25.82 1.40 14.00
CA VAL A 216 24.84 2.05 14.87
C VAL A 216 24.85 1.36 16.22
N CYS A 217 25.07 2.12 17.28
CA CYS A 217 24.92 1.65 18.65
C CYS A 217 23.53 2.03 19.13
N SER A 218 22.64 1.05 19.22
CA SER A 218 21.33 1.23 19.84
C SER A 218 21.46 1.17 21.36
N THR A 219 21.13 2.27 22.02
CA THR A 219 21.06 2.36 23.49
C THR A 219 19.63 2.65 23.94
N TYR A 220 19.35 2.50 25.23
CA TYR A 220 18.03 2.67 25.83
C TYR A 220 18.13 3.39 27.16
N LEU A 221 17.02 4.01 27.57
CA LEU A 221 16.90 4.58 28.91
C LEU A 221 16.30 3.55 29.87
N GLY A 222 16.83 3.50 31.09
CA GLY A 222 16.34 2.61 32.15
C GLY A 222 17.15 1.32 32.27
N SER A 223 16.61 0.35 32.99
CA SER A 223 17.30 -0.90 33.36
C SER A 223 17.14 -2.02 32.34
N ALA A 224 16.24 -1.91 31.37
CA ALA A 224 15.98 -2.94 30.37
C ALA A 224 15.75 -2.34 28.97
N PRO A 225 16.19 -3.05 27.91
CA PRO A 225 16.02 -2.59 26.54
C PRO A 225 14.55 -2.55 26.12
N SER A 226 14.21 -1.52 25.34
CA SER A 226 12.90 -1.43 24.69
C SER A 226 12.76 -2.46 23.56
N SER A 227 11.52 -2.84 23.24
CA SER A 227 11.24 -3.69 22.08
C SER A 227 11.67 -3.00 20.78
N ILE A 228 12.50 -3.67 19.99
CA ILE A 228 12.95 -3.23 18.65
C ILE A 228 12.33 -4.09 17.54
N ASP A 229 11.06 -4.48 17.67
CA ASP A 229 10.39 -5.41 16.77
C ASP A 229 10.21 -4.88 15.34
N ILE A 230 10.17 -3.55 15.16
CA ILE A 230 10.00 -2.89 13.85
C ILE A 230 11.23 -3.11 12.95
N ILE A 231 12.43 -3.26 13.54
CA ILE A 231 13.68 -3.44 12.77
C ILE A 231 13.62 -4.65 11.83
N ARG A 232 12.85 -5.69 12.20
CA ARG A 232 12.65 -6.91 11.42
C ARG A 232 11.92 -6.67 10.09
N MET A 233 11.35 -5.49 9.88
CA MET A 233 10.68 -5.12 8.64
C MET A 233 11.66 -4.63 7.57
N TYR A 234 12.83 -4.12 7.96
CA TYR A 234 13.82 -3.50 7.06
C TYR A 234 14.58 -4.49 6.18
N ASN A 235 14.47 -5.79 6.44
CA ASN A 235 15.23 -6.83 5.72
C ASN A 235 16.75 -6.60 5.75
N LEU A 236 17.27 -6.13 6.88
CA LEU A 236 18.72 -5.99 7.09
C LEU A 236 19.38 -7.38 6.98
N SER A 237 20.56 -7.43 6.36
CA SER A 237 21.34 -8.67 6.28
C SER A 237 21.91 -9.04 7.66
N SER A 238 22.41 -10.27 7.79
CA SER A 238 23.17 -10.69 8.97
C SER A 238 24.34 -9.75 9.26
N ASP A 239 25.02 -9.33 8.20
CA ASP A 239 26.22 -8.49 8.30
C ASP A 239 25.87 -7.09 8.79
N MET A 240 24.78 -6.50 8.29
CA MET A 240 24.25 -5.23 8.79
C MET A 240 23.85 -5.36 10.26
N THR A 241 23.06 -6.39 10.59
CA THR A 241 22.57 -6.62 11.95
C THR A 241 23.72 -6.80 12.96
N SER A 242 24.81 -7.46 12.57
CA SER A 242 25.99 -7.63 13.43
C SER A 242 26.71 -6.31 13.77
N ARG A 243 26.53 -5.29 12.93
CA ARG A 243 27.09 -3.94 13.11
C ARG A 243 26.13 -3.00 13.86
N ASP A 244 24.85 -3.36 13.91
CA ASP A 244 23.80 -2.60 14.60
C ASP A 244 23.69 -2.96 16.10
N PHE A 245 24.21 -4.13 16.50
CA PHE A 245 24.14 -4.65 17.87
C PHE A 245 25.45 -5.31 18.30
N PRO A 246 26.55 -4.57 18.51
CA PRO A 246 27.65 -5.10 19.29
C PRO A 246 27.10 -5.38 20.69
N GLY A 247 27.00 -6.65 21.09
CA GLY A 247 26.33 -7.07 22.32
C GLY A 247 26.72 -6.21 23.52
N THR A 248 25.81 -5.35 23.96
CA THR A 248 26.02 -4.46 25.11
C THR A 248 25.53 -5.16 26.37
N THR A 249 26.39 -5.99 26.95
CA THR A 249 26.48 -6.13 28.40
C THR A 249 27.38 -5.01 28.92
N TRP A 250 26.79 -4.06 29.65
CA TRP A 250 27.43 -3.35 30.75
C TRP A 250 26.39 -3.21 31.86
#